data_AF-A0A942DC19-F1
#
_entry.id   AF-A0A942DC19-F1
#
_cell.length_a   1.000
_cell.length_b   1.000
_cell.length_c   1.000
_cell.angle_alpha   90.00
_cell.angle_beta   90.00
_cell.angle_gamma   90.00
#
_symmetry.space_group_name_H-M   'P 1'
#
loop_
_entity.id
_entity.type
_entity.pdbx_description
1 polymer ?
#
loop_
_entity_poly.entity_id
_entity_poly.type
_entity_poly.pdbx_seq_one_letter_code
_entity_poly.pdbx_strand_id
1 'polypeptide(L)'
;MPKSDLLKIMVSLVIPQLIAVPVCAQSARLVGEVQQARMSEASGNYLSAGESYYGILQNDCIERNDPTATRGFQAALGRRAVACLTIAARKDMQREDPGGGWEHSEALNMLMTCWGVMSKLEPNNPVWEYLSATRACSEGRYVEARRSLQQALRTTGGQPSVRQKAKALLSHINRYADNDQARMVAEDRAALQYLLSGQMSRDFPSVTSSSSSSSPSGGYQPEGISDSERRARDAEAAGDSGAASRFRSGGTTIQDSSRYW
;
A
#
# COMPACT_ATOMS: atom_id res chain seq x y z
N MET A 1 21.74 53.98 41.68
CA MET A 1 22.33 52.83 42.40
C MET A 1 21.80 51.55 41.77
N PRO A 2 22.66 50.72 41.14
CA PRO A 2 22.25 49.64 40.26
C PRO A 2 21.99 48.32 41.02
N LYS A 3 20.87 47.66 40.72
CA LYS A 3 20.49 46.32 41.22
C LYS A 3 20.79 45.26 40.15
N SER A 4 22.03 45.13 39.70
CA SER A 4 22.38 44.26 38.57
C SER A 4 23.62 43.40 38.76
N ASP A 5 24.02 43.06 39.99
CA ASP A 5 25.27 42.30 40.23
C ASP A 5 25.19 41.18 41.28
N LEU A 6 24.02 40.58 41.52
CA LEU A 6 23.87 39.47 42.49
C LEU A 6 23.35 38.14 41.90
N LEU A 7 23.35 38.01 40.57
CA LEU A 7 22.94 36.78 39.85
C LEU A 7 24.06 36.14 39.01
N LYS A 8 25.32 36.58 39.19
CA LYS A 8 26.49 36.06 38.45
C LYS A 8 27.42 35.15 39.26
N ILE A 9 27.12 34.86 40.52
CA ILE A 9 27.99 34.07 41.39
C ILE A 9 27.11 33.06 42.14
N MET A 10 26.95 31.84 41.60
CA MET A 10 26.52 30.58 42.25
C MET A 10 25.90 29.53 41.29
N VAL A 11 26.26 29.51 40.00
CA VAL A 11 26.04 28.31 39.14
C VAL A 11 27.33 27.99 38.37
N SER A 12 28.41 27.89 39.13
CA SER A 12 29.69 27.36 38.69
C SER A 12 30.13 26.33 39.72
N LEU A 13 29.51 25.15 39.69
CA LEU A 13 30.13 23.89 40.10
C LEU A 13 29.20 22.74 39.69
N VAL A 14 29.81 21.63 39.30
CA VAL A 14 29.21 20.45 38.66
C VAL A 14 29.01 20.63 37.16
N ILE A 15 30.12 20.84 36.46
CA ILE A 15 30.31 20.22 35.15
C ILE A 15 30.40 18.71 35.43
N PRO A 16 29.41 17.88 35.03
CA PRO A 16 29.69 16.46 34.95
C PRO A 16 30.78 16.32 33.90
N GLN A 17 31.92 15.76 34.28
CA GLN A 17 32.89 15.30 33.30
C GLN A 17 32.13 14.36 32.35
N LEU A 18 31.87 14.86 31.14
CA LEU A 18 31.43 14.07 30.00
C LEU A 18 32.52 13.04 29.79
N ILE A 19 32.30 11.85 30.35
CA ILE A 19 32.93 10.64 29.89
C ILE A 19 32.57 10.60 28.41
N ALA A 20 33.55 10.88 27.56
CA ALA A 20 33.45 10.68 26.13
C ALA A 20 33.26 9.17 25.93
N VAL A 21 32.00 8.74 25.99
CA VAL A 21 31.61 7.44 25.48
C VAL A 21 32.12 7.44 24.04
N PRO A 22 32.92 6.44 23.63
CA PRO A 22 33.32 6.35 22.24
C PRO A 22 32.02 6.25 21.44
N VAL A 23 31.66 7.35 20.78
CA VAL A 23 30.62 7.36 19.77
C VAL A 23 31.17 6.44 18.71
N CYS A 24 30.75 5.18 18.72
CA CYS A 24 31.13 4.21 17.72
C CYS A 24 30.89 4.84 16.34
N ALA A 25 31.78 4.59 15.38
CA ALA A 25 31.66 5.15 14.03
C ALA A 25 30.27 4.90 13.39
N GLN A 26 29.58 3.82 13.80
CA GLN A 26 28.20 3.53 13.44
C GLN A 26 27.20 4.59 13.94
N SER A 27 27.33 5.06 15.18
CA SER A 27 26.47 6.12 15.71
C SER A 27 26.70 7.45 15.00
N ALA A 28 27.95 7.77 14.61
CA ALA A 28 28.25 8.98 13.83
C ALA A 28 27.63 8.92 12.42
N ARG A 29 27.67 7.74 11.77
CA ARG A 29 27.03 7.52 10.47
C ARG A 29 25.51 7.70 10.55
N LEU A 30 24.85 7.05 11.50
CA LEU A 30 23.40 7.15 11.71
C LEU A 30 22.96 8.61 11.94
N VAL A 31 23.72 9.37 12.74
CA VAL A 31 23.48 10.80 12.96
C VAL A 31 23.60 11.59 11.66
N GLY A 32 24.60 11.30 10.83
CA GLY A 32 24.78 11.93 9.51
C GLY A 32 23.61 11.65 8.56
N GLU A 33 23.17 10.40 8.45
CA GLU A 33 22.05 9.99 7.59
C GLU A 33 20.72 10.63 8.06
N VAL A 34 20.47 10.66 9.38
CA VAL A 34 19.29 11.35 9.95
C VAL A 34 19.35 12.86 9.69
N GLN A 35 20.52 13.48 9.81
CA GLN A 35 20.68 14.91 9.53
C GLN A 35 20.42 15.20 8.04
N GLN A 36 20.88 14.34 7.13
CA GLN A 36 20.57 14.45 5.71
C GLN A 36 19.07 14.33 5.44
N ALA A 37 18.39 13.36 6.03
CA ALA A 37 16.94 13.20 5.91
C ALA A 37 16.19 14.46 6.39
N ARG A 38 16.65 15.08 7.49
CA ARG A 38 16.10 16.35 8.00
C ARG A 38 16.31 17.52 7.05
N MET A 39 17.44 17.58 6.35
CA MET A 39 17.67 18.63 5.35
C MET A 39 16.71 18.48 4.15
N SER A 40 16.46 17.25 3.69
CA SER A 40 15.44 16.96 2.66
C SER A 40 14.03 17.33 3.13
N GLU A 41 13.71 17.07 4.40
CA GLU A 41 12.43 17.46 4.99
C GLU A 41 12.29 18.99 5.05
N ALA A 42 13.34 19.70 5.47
CA ALA A 42 13.37 21.16 5.56
C ALA A 42 13.28 21.87 4.20
N SER A 43 13.78 21.24 3.13
CA SER A 43 13.64 21.74 1.76
C SER A 43 12.26 21.47 1.15
N GLY A 44 11.38 20.75 1.86
CA GLY A 44 10.04 20.40 1.41
C GLY A 44 9.99 19.19 0.46
N ASN A 45 11.11 18.49 0.27
CA ASN A 45 11.17 17.24 -0.46
C ASN A 45 10.80 16.05 0.45
N TYR A 46 9.49 15.95 0.74
CA TYR A 46 8.96 14.96 1.67
C TYR A 46 9.05 13.52 1.18
N LEU A 47 9.08 13.27 -0.13
CA LEU A 47 9.26 11.93 -0.67
C LEU A 47 10.66 11.41 -0.32
N SER A 48 11.69 12.15 -0.73
CA SER A 48 13.09 11.79 -0.45
C SER A 48 13.39 11.74 1.05
N ALA A 49 12.80 12.64 1.85
CA ALA A 49 12.92 12.59 3.31
C ALA A 49 12.29 11.32 3.90
N GLY A 50 11.09 10.97 3.44
CA GLY A 50 10.37 9.76 3.84
C GLY A 50 11.15 8.48 3.51
N GLU A 51 11.65 8.38 2.28
CA GLU A 51 12.54 7.31 1.81
C GLU A 51 13.79 7.19 2.68
N SER A 52 14.44 8.31 2.97
CA SER A 52 15.66 8.31 3.78
C SER A 52 15.38 7.81 5.20
N TYR A 53 14.33 8.30 5.86
CA TYR A 53 13.97 7.81 7.20
C TYR A 53 13.56 6.34 7.19
N TYR A 54 12.82 5.90 6.18
CA TYR A 54 12.41 4.51 6.04
C TYR A 54 13.61 3.59 5.76
N GLY A 55 14.54 4.02 4.90
CA GLY A 55 15.77 3.30 4.60
C GLY A 55 16.67 3.12 5.83
N ILE A 56 16.86 4.16 6.63
CA ILE A 56 17.60 4.07 7.91
C ILE A 56 16.91 3.10 8.86
N LEU A 57 15.58 3.15 8.94
CA LEU A 57 14.81 2.24 9.79
C LEU A 57 14.95 0.78 9.34
N GLN A 58 14.78 0.51 8.05
CA GLN A 58 14.80 -0.85 7.54
C GLN A 58 16.21 -1.43 7.54
N ASN A 59 17.17 -0.73 6.94
CA ASN A 59 18.51 -1.28 6.71
C ASN A 59 19.35 -1.27 7.99
N ASP A 60 19.36 -0.15 8.72
CA ASP A 60 20.28 0.03 9.84
C ASP A 60 19.68 -0.42 11.17
N CYS A 61 18.39 -0.16 11.39
CA CYS A 61 17.77 -0.50 12.66
C CYS A 61 17.23 -1.94 12.70
N ILE A 62 16.56 -2.41 11.63
CA ILE A 62 15.89 -3.72 11.61
C ILE A 62 16.81 -4.81 11.07
N GLU A 63 17.36 -4.64 9.87
CA GLU A 63 18.15 -5.69 9.21
C GLU A 63 19.54 -5.85 9.84
N ARG A 64 20.23 -4.75 10.11
CA ARG A 64 21.54 -4.78 10.78
C ARG A 64 21.47 -4.95 12.30
N ASN A 65 20.27 -4.79 12.88
CA ASN A 65 20.03 -4.87 14.32
C ASN A 65 21.02 -4.01 15.13
N ASP A 66 21.19 -2.74 14.74
CA ASP A 66 22.15 -1.84 15.39
C ASP A 66 21.82 -1.70 16.89
N PRO A 67 22.75 -2.06 17.80
CA PRO A 67 22.51 -2.04 19.24
C PRO A 67 22.28 -0.62 19.80
N THR A 68 22.65 0.42 19.05
CA THR A 68 22.46 1.82 19.43
C THR A 68 21.06 2.34 19.06
N ALA A 69 20.37 1.66 18.15
CA ALA A 69 19.02 2.01 17.71
C ALA A 69 17.96 1.47 18.68
N THR A 70 17.75 2.17 19.80
CA THR A 70 16.67 1.81 20.76
C THR A 70 15.30 1.74 20.08
N ARG A 71 14.39 0.89 20.57
CA ARG A 71 13.01 0.81 20.03
C ARG A 71 12.29 2.16 19.98
N GLY A 72 12.53 3.03 20.96
CA GLY A 72 11.96 4.39 20.96
C GLY A 72 12.46 5.25 19.79
N PHE A 73 13.75 5.14 19.48
CA PHE A 73 14.36 5.80 18.32
C PHE A 73 13.83 5.24 17.00
N GLN A 74 13.75 3.91 16.87
CA GLN A 74 13.18 3.25 15.70
C GLN A 74 11.74 3.70 15.44
N ALA A 75 10.91 3.74 16.48
CA ALA A 75 9.53 4.21 16.39
C ALA A 75 9.45 5.72 16.05
N ALA A 76 10.39 6.54 16.52
CA ALA A 76 10.46 7.95 16.16
C ALA A 76 10.82 8.15 14.68
N LEU A 77 11.81 7.40 14.16
CA LEU A 77 12.15 7.41 12.74
C LEU A 77 10.97 6.96 11.88
N GLY A 78 10.35 5.83 12.22
CA GLY A 78 9.23 5.31 11.45
C GLY A 78 8.01 6.23 11.46
N ARG A 79 7.65 6.86 12.60
CA ARG A 79 6.61 7.90 12.62
C ARG A 79 6.94 9.09 11.73
N ARG A 80 8.21 9.48 11.64
CA ARG A 80 8.64 10.61 10.81
C ARG A 80 8.64 10.25 9.33
N ALA A 81 9.05 9.03 8.98
CA ALA A 81 8.90 8.46 7.65
C ALA A 81 7.42 8.47 7.21
N VAL A 82 6.52 7.92 8.05
CA VAL A 82 5.06 7.93 7.80
C VAL A 82 4.55 9.36 7.57
N ALA A 83 4.94 10.32 8.40
CA ALA A 83 4.49 11.70 8.26
C ALA A 83 4.93 12.32 6.92
N CYS A 84 6.20 12.15 6.53
CA CYS A 84 6.73 12.66 5.28
C CYS A 84 6.05 11.99 4.07
N LEU A 85 5.97 10.66 4.07
CA LEU A 85 5.32 9.88 3.01
C LEU A 85 3.82 10.19 2.88
N THR A 86 3.13 10.48 4.00
CA THR A 86 1.73 10.92 3.96
C THR A 86 1.58 12.27 3.25
N ILE A 87 2.50 13.22 3.50
CA ILE A 87 2.49 14.52 2.81
C ILE A 87 2.83 14.34 1.33
N ALA A 88 3.81 13.49 1.01
CA ALA A 88 4.19 13.18 -0.37
C ALA A 88 3.02 12.53 -1.14
N ALA A 89 2.43 11.48 -0.60
CA ALA A 89 1.27 10.81 -1.20
C ALA A 89 0.08 11.76 -1.38
N ARG A 90 -0.16 12.68 -0.44
CA ARG A 90 -1.18 13.72 -0.61
C ARG A 90 -0.86 14.69 -1.74
N LYS A 91 0.40 15.08 -1.90
CA LYS A 91 0.83 15.96 -3.00
C LYS A 91 0.69 15.26 -4.35
N ASP A 92 1.05 13.99 -4.41
CA ASP A 92 0.82 13.15 -5.60
C ASP A 92 -0.68 13.13 -5.90
N MET A 93 -1.51 12.87 -4.88
CA MET A 93 -2.99 12.91 -4.89
C MET A 93 -3.62 14.26 -5.28
N GLN A 94 -2.85 15.33 -5.38
CA GLN A 94 -3.34 16.64 -5.81
C GLN A 94 -2.84 17.02 -7.21
N ARG A 95 -1.83 16.31 -7.72
CA ARG A 95 -1.16 16.61 -8.98
C ARG A 95 -1.70 15.81 -10.15
N GLU A 96 -2.04 14.54 -9.95
CA GLU A 96 -2.70 13.77 -11.00
C GLU A 96 -4.16 14.25 -11.14
N ASP A 97 -4.71 14.17 -12.35
CA ASP A 97 -6.12 14.50 -12.56
C ASP A 97 -7.01 13.52 -11.74
N PRO A 98 -8.24 13.91 -11.34
CA PRO A 98 -9.15 13.08 -10.55
C PRO A 98 -9.59 11.74 -11.21
N GLY A 99 -9.01 11.36 -12.36
CA GLY A 99 -9.13 10.04 -12.98
C GLY A 99 -7.81 9.30 -13.22
N GLY A 100 -6.66 9.88 -12.82
CA GLY A 100 -5.35 9.24 -12.84
C GLY A 100 -5.19 8.31 -11.64
N GLY A 101 -4.80 7.06 -11.89
CA GLY A 101 -4.75 6.01 -10.88
C GLY A 101 -3.64 6.24 -9.86
N TRP A 102 -3.97 6.96 -8.78
CA TRP A 102 -3.14 7.15 -7.58
C TRP A 102 -2.61 5.86 -6.95
N GLU A 103 -3.18 4.73 -7.36
CA GLU A 103 -2.79 3.36 -7.00
C GLU A 103 -1.32 3.06 -7.32
N HIS A 104 -0.70 3.82 -8.23
CA HIS A 104 0.71 3.68 -8.60
C HIS A 104 1.64 4.69 -7.91
N SER A 105 1.14 5.51 -6.96
CA SER A 105 2.00 6.44 -6.22
C SER A 105 3.05 5.65 -5.42
N GLU A 106 4.32 5.89 -5.75
CA GLU A 106 5.47 5.34 -5.03
C GLU A 106 5.41 5.69 -3.53
N ALA A 107 5.03 6.93 -3.21
CA ALA A 107 4.86 7.40 -1.85
C ALA A 107 3.81 6.59 -1.09
N LEU A 108 2.67 6.28 -1.74
CA LEU A 108 1.61 5.48 -1.13
C LEU A 108 2.05 4.03 -0.89
N ASN A 109 2.75 3.42 -1.86
CA ASN A 109 3.27 2.06 -1.72
C ASN A 109 4.27 1.95 -0.56
N MET A 110 5.18 2.91 -0.46
CA MET A 110 6.15 2.96 0.64
C MET A 110 5.49 3.30 1.99
N LEU A 111 4.43 4.09 1.99
CA LEU A 111 3.65 4.38 3.19
C LEU A 111 3.00 3.09 3.75
N MET A 112 2.47 2.23 2.87
CA MET A 112 1.86 0.96 3.26
C MET A 112 2.88 -0.01 3.87
N THR A 113 4.07 -0.15 3.27
CA THR A 113 5.14 -0.97 3.84
C THR A 113 5.59 -0.41 5.20
N CYS A 114 5.68 0.91 5.31
CA CYS A 114 6.02 1.58 6.56
C CYS A 114 5.00 1.31 7.67
N TRP A 115 3.69 1.30 7.38
CA TRP A 115 2.67 0.92 8.38
C TRP A 115 2.86 -0.52 8.89
N GLY A 116 3.18 -1.46 7.99
CA GLY A 116 3.45 -2.86 8.36
C GLY A 116 4.71 -3.02 9.23
N VAL A 117 5.73 -2.18 9.02
CA VAL A 117 6.90 -2.13 9.92
C VAL A 117 6.50 -1.53 11.26
N MET A 118 5.74 -0.44 11.25
CA MET A 118 5.31 0.27 12.46
C MET A 118 4.38 -0.56 13.34
N SER A 119 3.51 -1.40 12.78
CA SER A 119 2.65 -2.30 13.57
C SER A 119 3.46 -3.32 14.37
N LYS A 120 4.63 -3.76 13.86
CA LYS A 120 5.56 -4.66 14.57
C LYS A 120 6.36 -3.93 15.65
N LEU A 121 6.76 -2.69 15.38
CA LEU A 121 7.50 -1.86 16.34
C LEU A 121 6.61 -1.40 17.49
N GLU A 122 5.35 -1.07 17.20
CA GLU A 122 4.35 -0.54 18.13
C GLU A 122 3.08 -1.42 18.17
N PRO A 123 3.16 -2.66 18.68
CA PRO A 123 2.03 -3.59 18.64
C PRO A 123 0.81 -3.11 19.44
N ASN A 124 1.01 -2.21 20.41
CA ASN A 124 -0.04 -1.64 21.24
C ASN A 124 -0.66 -0.36 20.65
N ASN A 125 -0.27 0.03 19.43
CA ASN A 125 -0.80 1.21 18.75
C ASN A 125 -1.84 0.79 17.68
N PRO A 126 -3.15 1.03 17.90
CA PRO A 126 -4.20 0.61 16.96
C PRO A 126 -4.23 1.45 15.66
N VAL A 127 -3.46 2.54 15.58
CA VAL A 127 -3.43 3.43 14.41
C VAL A 127 -2.98 2.69 13.16
N TRP A 128 -1.96 1.84 13.28
CA TRP A 128 -1.37 1.17 12.11
C TRP A 128 -2.37 0.23 11.44
N GLU A 129 -3.05 -0.60 12.22
CA GLU A 129 -4.11 -1.49 11.74
C GLU A 129 -5.32 -0.70 11.18
N TYR A 130 -5.69 0.40 11.81
CA TYR A 130 -6.77 1.27 11.33
C TYR A 130 -6.45 1.91 9.96
N LEU A 131 -5.21 2.37 9.76
CA LEU A 131 -4.78 2.97 8.49
C LEU A 131 -4.75 1.93 7.38
N SER A 132 -4.17 0.75 7.63
CA SER A 132 -4.18 -0.37 6.68
C SER A 132 -5.60 -0.78 6.30
N ALA A 133 -6.52 -0.85 7.28
CA ALA A 133 -7.92 -1.15 7.01
C ALA A 133 -8.61 -0.08 6.15
N THR A 134 -8.32 1.19 6.40
CA THR A 134 -8.89 2.31 5.63
C THR A 134 -8.47 2.22 4.16
N ARG A 135 -7.22 1.84 3.90
CA ARG A 135 -6.74 1.58 2.53
C ARG A 135 -7.41 0.36 1.90
N ALA A 136 -7.47 -0.77 2.62
CA ALA A 136 -8.16 -1.95 2.13
C ALA A 136 -9.64 -1.66 1.78
N CYS A 137 -10.31 -0.77 2.51
CA CYS A 137 -11.65 -0.30 2.16
C CYS A 137 -11.68 0.47 0.83
N SER A 138 -10.70 1.35 0.56
CA SER A 138 -10.70 2.12 -0.68
C SER A 138 -10.37 1.28 -1.93
N GLU A 139 -9.77 0.11 -1.75
CA GLU A 139 -9.55 -0.88 -2.82
C GLU A 139 -10.69 -1.91 -2.94
N GLY A 140 -11.75 -1.78 -2.13
CA GLY A 140 -12.84 -2.76 -2.10
C GLY A 140 -12.47 -4.11 -1.45
N ARG A 141 -11.32 -4.22 -0.78
CA ARG A 141 -10.89 -5.42 -0.03
C ARG A 141 -11.55 -5.47 1.35
N TYR A 142 -12.88 -5.54 1.40
CA TYR A 142 -13.65 -5.37 2.65
C TYR A 142 -13.41 -6.47 3.69
N VAL A 143 -13.13 -7.71 3.25
CA VAL A 143 -12.81 -8.84 4.16
C VAL A 143 -11.52 -8.59 4.93
N GLU A 144 -10.48 -8.11 4.25
CA GLU A 144 -9.19 -7.77 4.84
C GLU A 144 -9.32 -6.55 5.76
N ALA A 145 -10.01 -5.51 5.30
CA ALA A 145 -10.30 -4.34 6.11
C ALA A 145 -11.01 -4.71 7.41
N ARG A 146 -12.01 -5.59 7.36
CA ARG A 146 -12.71 -6.11 8.54
C ARG A 146 -11.76 -6.77 9.53
N ARG A 147 -10.82 -7.60 9.06
CA ARG A 147 -9.84 -8.28 9.91
C ARG A 147 -8.94 -7.27 10.63
N SER A 148 -8.39 -6.30 9.90
CA SER A 148 -7.54 -5.26 10.49
C SER A 148 -8.29 -4.36 11.47
N LEU A 149 -9.56 -4.01 11.20
CA LEU A 149 -10.37 -3.24 12.17
C LEU A 149 -10.66 -4.02 13.45
N GLN A 150 -10.95 -5.32 13.34
CA GLN A 150 -11.12 -6.16 14.52
C GLN A 150 -9.82 -6.23 15.34
N GLN A 151 -8.67 -6.31 14.67
CA GLN A 151 -7.38 -6.27 15.34
C GLN A 151 -7.16 -4.92 16.06
N ALA A 152 -7.40 -3.79 15.38
CA ALA A 152 -7.30 -2.46 15.96
C ALA A 152 -8.20 -2.27 17.21
N LEU A 153 -9.38 -2.90 17.23
CA LEU A 153 -10.30 -2.86 18.37
C LEU A 153 -9.83 -3.73 19.56
N ARG A 154 -9.10 -4.82 19.30
CA ARG A 154 -8.52 -5.69 20.34
C ARG A 154 -7.26 -5.11 20.96
N THR A 155 -6.54 -4.24 20.26
CA THR A 155 -5.28 -3.66 20.73
C THR A 155 -5.47 -2.81 22.00
N THR A 156 -4.79 -3.21 23.07
CA THR A 156 -4.80 -2.56 24.38
C THR A 156 -3.78 -1.41 24.41
N GLY A 157 -4.13 -0.27 23.81
CA GLY A 157 -3.30 0.92 23.84
C GLY A 157 -3.75 2.01 22.86
N GLY A 158 -2.93 3.06 22.74
CA GLY A 158 -3.16 4.18 21.83
C GLY A 158 -4.38 5.06 22.16
N GLN A 159 -4.73 5.94 21.24
CA GLN A 159 -5.80 6.92 21.45
C GLN A 159 -7.19 6.26 21.35
N PRO A 160 -8.11 6.49 22.31
CA PRO A 160 -9.49 5.98 22.25
C PRO A 160 -10.27 6.42 21.01
N SER A 161 -9.96 7.61 20.48
CA SER A 161 -10.57 8.16 19.27
C SER A 161 -10.37 7.26 18.05
N VAL A 162 -9.22 6.58 17.95
CA VAL A 162 -8.90 5.67 16.85
C VAL A 162 -9.79 4.43 16.91
N ARG A 163 -10.01 3.88 18.12
CA ARG A 163 -10.92 2.75 18.30
C ARG A 163 -12.37 3.13 18.00
N GLN A 164 -12.80 4.34 18.36
CA GLN A 164 -14.13 4.82 18.02
C GLN A 164 -14.32 4.93 16.49
N LYS A 165 -13.32 5.48 15.78
CA LYS A 165 -13.31 5.52 14.32
C LYS A 165 -13.29 4.13 13.70
N ALA A 166 -12.49 3.21 14.23
CA ALA A 166 -12.44 1.82 13.78
C ALA A 166 -13.79 1.11 13.95
N LYS A 167 -14.49 1.33 15.08
CA LYS A 167 -15.83 0.78 15.32
C LYS A 167 -16.85 1.35 14.35
N ALA A 168 -16.82 2.65 14.10
CA ALA A 168 -17.70 3.30 13.13
C ALA A 168 -17.46 2.73 11.72
N LEU A 169 -16.21 2.70 11.25
CA LEU A 169 -15.86 2.15 9.94
C LEU A 169 -16.27 0.68 9.82
N LEU A 170 -16.03 -0.13 10.85
CA LEU A 170 -16.42 -1.54 10.88
C LEU A 170 -17.93 -1.71 10.69
N SER A 171 -18.73 -0.86 11.35
CA SER A 171 -20.19 -0.91 11.20
C SER A 171 -20.66 -0.58 9.78
N HIS A 172 -19.95 0.28 9.06
CA HIS A 172 -20.25 0.61 7.67
C HIS A 172 -19.85 -0.52 6.71
N ILE A 173 -18.69 -1.16 6.91
CA ILE A 173 -18.16 -2.13 5.94
C ILE A 173 -18.68 -3.55 6.13
N ASN A 174 -19.26 -3.89 7.30
CA ASN A 174 -19.67 -5.27 7.62
C ASN A 174 -20.56 -5.89 6.53
N ARG A 175 -21.55 -5.15 6.03
CA ARG A 175 -22.45 -5.64 4.97
C ARG A 175 -21.71 -5.98 3.68
N TYR A 176 -20.76 -5.14 3.28
CA TYR A 176 -19.94 -5.38 2.09
C TYR A 176 -18.99 -6.56 2.30
N ALA A 177 -18.36 -6.65 3.47
CA ALA A 177 -17.49 -7.76 3.82
C ALA A 177 -18.22 -9.10 3.89
N ASP A 178 -19.47 -9.14 4.36
CA ASP A 178 -20.29 -10.36 4.39
C ASP A 178 -20.66 -10.83 2.99
N ASN A 179 -21.05 -9.90 2.10
CA ASN A 179 -21.34 -10.22 0.69
C ASN A 179 -20.09 -10.73 -0.05
N ASP A 180 -18.95 -10.06 0.12
CA ASP A 180 -17.68 -10.51 -0.50
C ASP A 180 -17.26 -11.88 0.02
N GLN A 181 -17.38 -12.11 1.33
CA GLN A 181 -17.05 -13.40 1.93
C GLN A 181 -17.97 -14.52 1.39
N ALA A 182 -19.26 -14.25 1.26
CA ALA A 182 -20.22 -15.21 0.71
C ALA A 182 -19.90 -15.54 -0.76
N ARG A 183 -19.52 -14.54 -1.56
CA ARG A 183 -19.10 -14.72 -2.95
C ARG A 183 -17.85 -15.59 -3.05
N MET A 184 -16.81 -15.31 -2.26
CA MET A 184 -15.59 -16.13 -2.24
C MET A 184 -15.87 -17.60 -1.89
N VAL A 185 -16.71 -17.86 -0.88
CA VAL A 185 -17.09 -19.23 -0.50
C VAL A 185 -17.90 -19.92 -1.59
N ALA A 186 -18.77 -19.20 -2.30
CA ALA A 186 -19.52 -19.76 -3.43
C ALA A 186 -18.61 -20.09 -4.61
N GLU A 187 -17.64 -19.23 -4.93
CA GLU A 187 -16.62 -19.43 -5.96
C GLU A 187 -15.72 -20.63 -5.62
N ASP A 188 -15.20 -20.70 -4.39
CA ASP A 188 -14.39 -21.84 -3.92
C ASP A 188 -15.16 -23.16 -4.00
N ARG A 189 -16.44 -23.15 -3.61
CA ARG A 189 -17.31 -24.32 -3.70
C ARG A 189 -17.55 -24.73 -5.16
N ALA A 190 -17.75 -23.78 -6.06
CA ALA A 190 -17.90 -24.03 -7.48
C ALA A 190 -16.61 -24.60 -8.09
N ALA A 191 -15.45 -24.05 -7.74
CA ALA A 191 -14.14 -24.54 -8.17
C ALA A 191 -13.88 -25.99 -7.71
N LEU A 192 -14.22 -26.31 -6.44
CA LEU A 192 -14.12 -27.67 -5.93
C LEU A 192 -15.09 -28.63 -6.63
N GLN A 193 -16.33 -28.21 -6.89
CA GLN A 193 -17.29 -29.03 -7.65
C GLN A 193 -16.80 -29.28 -9.08
N TYR A 194 -16.22 -28.27 -9.73
CA TYR A 194 -15.61 -28.40 -11.05
C TYR A 194 -14.46 -29.41 -11.05
N LEU A 195 -13.54 -29.33 -10.06
CA LEU A 195 -12.45 -30.29 -9.88
C LEU A 195 -12.96 -31.72 -9.65
N LEU A 196 -13.97 -31.89 -8.78
CA LEU A 196 -14.55 -33.19 -8.44
C LEU A 196 -15.38 -33.79 -9.57
N SER A 197 -15.99 -32.96 -10.43
CA SER A 197 -16.83 -33.41 -11.55
C SER A 197 -16.05 -34.03 -12.71
N GLY A 198 -14.71 -33.96 -12.70
CA GLY A 198 -13.87 -34.47 -13.78
C GLY A 198 -13.96 -33.68 -15.09
N GLN A 199 -14.66 -32.54 -15.11
CA GLN A 199 -14.77 -31.67 -16.30
C GLN A 199 -13.42 -31.13 -16.79
N MET A 200 -12.42 -31.02 -15.90
CA MET A 200 -11.04 -30.68 -16.31
C MET A 200 -10.45 -31.64 -17.37
N SER A 201 -10.87 -32.92 -17.39
CA SER A 201 -10.41 -33.90 -18.38
C SER A 201 -11.06 -33.73 -19.76
N ARG A 202 -12.12 -32.91 -19.89
CA ARG A 202 -12.78 -32.58 -21.16
C ARG A 202 -12.32 -31.25 -21.74
N ASP A 203 -12.02 -30.28 -20.88
CA ASP A 203 -11.65 -28.92 -21.33
C ASP A 203 -10.15 -28.73 -21.55
N PHE A 204 -9.31 -29.65 -21.07
CA PHE A 204 -7.89 -29.77 -21.44
C PHE A 204 -7.65 -31.07 -22.19
N PRO A 205 -7.88 -31.13 -23.52
CA PRO A 205 -7.42 -32.26 -24.31
C PRO A 205 -5.89 -32.35 -24.18
N SER A 206 -5.43 -33.55 -23.88
CA SER A 206 -4.03 -33.91 -23.69
C SER A 206 -3.09 -33.21 -24.67
N VAL A 207 -2.21 -32.33 -24.16
CA VAL A 207 -0.96 -31.99 -24.84
C VAL A 207 -0.04 -33.20 -24.73
N THR A 208 -0.35 -34.27 -25.47
CA THR A 208 0.58 -35.36 -25.71
C THR A 208 1.49 -34.94 -26.85
N SER A 209 2.75 -34.70 -26.48
CA SER A 209 3.94 -34.72 -27.32
C SER A 209 3.77 -35.47 -28.64
N SER A 210 3.66 -34.70 -29.73
CA SER A 210 3.92 -35.16 -31.09
C SER A 210 5.21 -34.49 -31.55
N SER A 211 6.33 -35.15 -31.27
CA SER A 211 7.60 -34.87 -31.91
C SER A 211 7.53 -35.42 -33.34
N SER A 212 7.17 -34.60 -34.32
CA SER A 212 7.42 -34.93 -35.72
C SER A 212 7.55 -33.67 -36.58
N SER A 213 8.77 -33.49 -37.07
CA SER A 213 9.13 -32.61 -38.17
C SER A 213 8.23 -32.87 -39.38
N SER A 214 7.46 -31.88 -39.79
CA SER A 214 6.97 -31.76 -41.16
C SER A 214 6.62 -30.30 -41.47
N SER A 215 7.22 -29.81 -42.55
CA SER A 215 7.04 -28.46 -43.11
C SER A 215 5.57 -28.18 -43.44
N PRO A 216 5.03 -26.99 -43.16
CA PRO A 216 3.70 -26.64 -43.64
C PRO A 216 3.79 -25.97 -45.01
N SER A 217 3.44 -26.73 -46.05
CA SER A 217 2.87 -26.18 -47.28
C SER A 217 1.46 -25.68 -47.00
N GLY A 218 1.14 -24.53 -47.59
CA GLY A 218 -0.07 -23.76 -47.31
C GLY A 218 -1.39 -24.53 -47.51
N GLY A 219 -2.29 -24.29 -46.58
CA GLY A 219 -3.71 -24.63 -46.67
C GLY A 219 -4.49 -23.62 -45.83
N TYR A 220 -4.99 -22.57 -46.47
CA TYR A 220 -5.94 -21.62 -45.89
C TYR A 220 -7.24 -22.37 -45.55
N GLN A 221 -7.59 -22.47 -44.27
CA GLN A 221 -8.96 -22.71 -43.82
C GLN A 221 -9.52 -21.42 -43.21
N PRO A 222 -10.77 -21.04 -43.51
CA PRO A 222 -11.33 -19.78 -43.04
C PRO A 222 -11.67 -19.89 -41.54
N GLU A 223 -10.99 -19.08 -40.73
CA GLU A 223 -11.32 -18.90 -39.32
C GLU A 223 -12.76 -18.40 -39.16
N GLY A 224 -13.49 -19.00 -38.20
CA GLY A 224 -14.81 -18.55 -37.82
C GLY A 224 -14.78 -17.11 -37.34
N ILE A 225 -15.73 -16.31 -37.82
CA ILE A 225 -15.90 -14.90 -37.47
C ILE A 225 -15.98 -14.80 -35.94
N SER A 226 -15.05 -14.06 -35.33
CA SER A 226 -15.03 -13.81 -33.89
C SER A 226 -16.32 -13.12 -33.43
N ASP A 227 -16.74 -13.37 -32.19
CA ASP A 227 -17.95 -12.78 -31.64
C ASP A 227 -17.93 -11.23 -31.64
N SER A 228 -16.74 -10.63 -31.55
CA SER A 228 -16.55 -9.19 -31.68
C SER A 228 -16.84 -8.69 -33.10
N GLU A 229 -16.42 -9.42 -34.12
CA GLU A 229 -16.68 -9.09 -35.53
C GLU A 229 -18.17 -9.31 -35.88
N ARG A 230 -18.83 -10.31 -35.28
CA ARG A 230 -20.28 -10.50 -35.43
C ARG A 230 -21.07 -9.30 -34.87
N ARG A 231 -20.73 -8.83 -33.66
CA ARG A 231 -21.37 -7.66 -33.04
C ARG A 231 -21.07 -6.35 -33.78
N ALA A 232 -19.87 -6.23 -34.35
CA ALA A 232 -19.52 -5.08 -35.18
C ALA A 232 -20.41 -4.98 -36.43
N ARG A 233 -20.68 -6.11 -37.09
CA ARG A 233 -21.56 -6.15 -38.27
C ARG A 233 -23.02 -5.86 -37.93
N ASP A 234 -23.50 -6.35 -36.79
CA ASP A 234 -24.87 -6.05 -36.34
C ASP A 234 -25.03 -4.55 -36.03
N ALA A 235 -24.01 -3.90 -35.44
CA ALA A 235 -23.99 -2.47 -35.21
C ALA A 235 -23.91 -1.65 -36.52
N GLU A 236 -23.14 -2.09 -37.51
CA GLU A 236 -23.11 -1.49 -38.86
C GLU A 236 -24.46 -1.60 -39.57
N ALA A 237 -25.12 -2.76 -39.47
CA ALA A 237 -26.46 -2.97 -40.03
C ALA A 237 -27.53 -2.08 -39.37
N ALA A 238 -27.32 -1.72 -38.10
CA ALA A 238 -28.15 -0.76 -37.37
C ALA A 238 -27.80 0.72 -37.65
N GLY A 239 -26.76 0.99 -38.45
CA GLY A 239 -26.31 2.35 -38.78
C GLY A 239 -25.45 3.02 -37.70
N ASP A 240 -25.00 2.28 -36.67
CA ASP A 240 -24.16 2.80 -35.59
C ASP A 240 -22.68 2.46 -35.82
N SER A 241 -22.05 3.26 -36.69
CA SER A 241 -20.63 3.12 -37.03
C SER A 241 -19.69 3.35 -35.83
N GLY A 242 -20.13 4.11 -34.82
CA GLY A 242 -19.37 4.33 -33.59
C GLY A 242 -19.29 3.08 -32.73
N ALA A 243 -20.41 2.38 -32.55
CA ALA A 243 -20.44 1.10 -31.83
C ALA A 243 -19.65 0.01 -32.57
N ALA A 244 -19.77 -0.07 -33.90
CA ALA A 244 -19.03 -1.05 -34.70
C ALA A 244 -17.50 -0.90 -34.56
N SER A 245 -17.00 0.34 -34.59
CA SER A 245 -15.58 0.62 -34.39
C SER A 245 -15.08 0.16 -33.01
N ARG A 246 -15.90 0.33 -31.96
CA ARG A 246 -15.57 -0.11 -30.59
C ARG A 246 -15.48 -1.64 -30.47
N PHE A 247 -16.35 -2.38 -31.15
CA PHE A 247 -16.30 -3.84 -31.16
C PHE A 247 -15.07 -4.37 -31.93
N ARG A 248 -14.70 -3.73 -33.05
CA ARG A 248 -13.49 -4.08 -33.80
C ARG A 248 -12.20 -3.69 -33.06
N SER A 249 -12.20 -2.61 -32.29
CA SER A 249 -11.02 -2.12 -31.56
C SER A 249 -10.76 -2.83 -30.23
N GLY A 250 -11.57 -3.84 -29.86
CA GLY A 250 -11.42 -4.56 -28.59
C GLY A 250 -11.73 -3.70 -27.35
N GLY A 251 -12.51 -2.62 -27.50
CA GLY A 251 -12.76 -1.65 -26.43
C GLY A 251 -13.66 -2.23 -25.33
N THR A 252 -13.07 -2.57 -24.19
CA THR A 252 -13.79 -2.88 -22.96
C THR A 252 -14.44 -1.61 -22.42
N THR A 253 -15.76 -1.50 -22.52
CA THR A 253 -16.53 -0.40 -21.93
C THR A 253 -16.58 -0.56 -20.41
N ILE A 254 -15.64 0.08 -19.69
CA ILE A 254 -15.83 0.50 -18.30
C ILE A 254 -15.56 2.01 -18.27
N GLN A 255 -16.56 2.80 -18.66
CA GLN A 255 -16.61 4.23 -18.36
C GLN A 255 -18.06 4.57 -18.02
N ASP A 256 -18.47 4.25 -16.80
CA ASP A 256 -19.60 4.94 -16.15
C ASP A 256 -19.53 4.88 -14.60
N SER A 257 -18.33 5.02 -14.04
CA SER A 257 -18.12 5.05 -12.57
C SER A 257 -17.66 6.42 -12.04
N SER A 258 -17.56 7.46 -12.87
CA SER A 258 -17.03 8.77 -12.46
C SER A 258 -18.07 9.76 -11.90
N ARG A 259 -19.22 9.28 -11.38
CA ARG A 259 -20.27 10.16 -10.82
C ARG A 259 -20.52 10.08 -9.31
N TYR A 260 -19.69 9.37 -8.56
CA TYR A 260 -19.85 9.30 -7.10
C TYR A 260 -18.51 9.30 -6.36
N TRP A 261 -17.82 10.44 -6.36
CA TRP A 261 -16.91 10.87 -5.28
C TRP A 261 -16.87 12.40 -5.26
#